data_AF-A0A544TEU1-F1
#
_entry.id   AF-A0A544TEU1-F1
#
_cell.length_a   1.000
_cell.length_b   1.000
_cell.length_c   1.000
_cell.angle_alpha   90.00
_cell.angle_beta   90.00
_cell.angle_gamma   90.00
#
_symmetry.space_group_name_H-M   'P 1'
#
loop_
_entity.id
_entity.type
_entity.pdbx_description
1 polymer ?
#
loop_
_entity_poly.entity_id
_entity_poly.type
_entity_poly.pdbx_seq_one_letter_code
_entity_poly.pdbx_strand_id
1 'polypeptide(L)'
;MERVVGTVVRGLRCPIINQGDNIEEIVVDSVLKAAEVEGFTIQDKDIVTLTESIVARAQGNYATIDHIAQDVEAKFGEETVGVIFPILSRNRFANILRGIAKGAKKVVLMLSYPSDEVGNHLVDIDLLDEKGVNPWTDVLTEKQFRDHFGYIKHTFTGVDYIEYYKSLIEEFGVECEVIFSNNAKTILDYTKNVLTCDIHTRFRTKRILKANGGEKIYGLDDILATSINGSGFNDAYGLLGSNKSTEDSVKLFPRNCQPLVDNIQQILKEKTGKNVEVMVYGDGAFKDPVGKIWELADPVVSPAYTAGLDGTPNEVKLKYLADNNFADLRGEELKQAISEFITNKDEDLVGAMEAQGTTPRKLTDLIGSLSDLTSGSGDKGTPIIFIQGYFDNYTK
;
A
#
# COMPACT_ATOMS: atom_id res chain seq x y z
N MET A 1 30.86 21.88 -14.35
CA MET A 1 30.32 22.69 -13.24
C MET A 1 30.00 21.69 -12.14
N GLU A 2 30.49 21.88 -10.93
CA GLU A 2 30.28 20.93 -9.83
C GLU A 2 28.78 20.85 -9.52
N ARG A 3 28.22 19.64 -9.53
CA ARG A 3 26.82 19.43 -9.20
C ARG A 3 26.66 19.49 -7.69
N VAL A 4 25.94 20.50 -7.22
CA VAL A 4 25.71 20.74 -5.78
C VAL A 4 24.34 20.26 -5.29
N VAL A 5 23.45 19.89 -6.23
CA VAL A 5 22.10 19.37 -5.93
C VAL A 5 22.06 17.89 -6.34
N GLY A 6 21.70 17.01 -5.40
CA GLY A 6 21.53 15.58 -5.66
C GLY A 6 20.19 15.27 -6.33
N THR A 7 19.37 14.46 -5.66
CA THR A 7 18.04 14.07 -6.14
C THR A 7 17.04 15.23 -6.02
N VAL A 8 16.27 15.47 -7.09
CA VAL A 8 15.19 16.46 -7.10
C VAL A 8 13.86 15.77 -7.39
N VAL A 9 12.84 16.06 -6.59
CA VAL A 9 11.52 15.44 -6.70
C VAL A 9 10.46 16.50 -6.95
N ARG A 10 9.63 16.31 -7.97
CA ARG A 10 8.60 17.27 -8.38
C ARG A 10 7.24 16.60 -8.52
N GLY A 11 6.25 17.06 -7.77
CA GLY A 11 4.85 16.72 -8.01
C GLY A 11 4.29 17.54 -9.17
N LEU A 12 3.85 16.86 -10.23
CA LEU A 12 3.37 17.48 -11.45
C LEU A 12 1.85 17.65 -11.40
N ARG A 13 1.38 18.89 -11.61
CA ARG A 13 -0.05 19.17 -11.69
C ARG A 13 -0.62 18.61 -13.00
N CYS A 14 -1.63 17.75 -12.91
CA CYS A 14 -2.29 17.17 -14.07
C CYS A 14 -3.79 17.54 -14.14
N PRO A 15 -4.45 17.34 -15.30
CA PRO A 15 -5.90 17.44 -15.40
C PRO A 15 -6.62 16.45 -14.48
N ILE A 16 -7.91 16.70 -14.21
CA ILE A 16 -8.77 15.74 -13.54
C ILE A 16 -8.98 14.55 -14.48
N ILE A 17 -8.48 13.38 -14.08
CA ILE A 17 -8.58 12.13 -14.84
C ILE A 17 -9.99 11.58 -14.76
N ASN A 18 -10.60 11.15 -15.86
CA ASN A 18 -11.90 10.51 -15.91
C ASN A 18 -11.81 9.09 -16.46
N GLN A 19 -12.88 8.33 -16.29
CA GLN A 19 -12.99 7.00 -16.87
C GLN A 19 -12.90 7.08 -18.40
N GLY A 20 -12.06 6.24 -18.99
CA GLY A 20 -11.82 6.18 -20.43
C GLY A 20 -10.74 7.13 -20.92
N ASP A 21 -10.15 7.96 -20.06
CA ASP A 21 -9.04 8.83 -20.45
C ASP A 21 -7.80 8.02 -20.84
N ASN A 22 -7.07 8.52 -21.84
CA ASN A 22 -5.77 7.97 -22.24
C ASN A 22 -4.70 8.43 -21.24
N ILE A 23 -4.43 7.58 -20.24
CA ILE A 23 -3.52 7.91 -19.15
C ILE A 23 -2.07 7.98 -19.62
N GLU A 24 -1.67 7.19 -20.63
CA GLU A 24 -0.34 7.27 -21.27
C GLU A 24 -0.07 8.69 -21.79
N GLU A 25 -0.98 9.22 -22.61
CA GLU A 25 -0.86 10.55 -23.22
C GLU A 25 -0.84 11.65 -22.15
N ILE A 26 -1.74 11.58 -21.16
CA ILE A 26 -1.81 12.59 -20.10
C ILE A 26 -0.51 12.65 -19.32
N VAL A 27 0.10 11.49 -19.00
CA VAL A 27 1.36 11.44 -18.25
C VAL A 27 2.50 12.05 -19.08
N VAL A 28 2.63 11.62 -20.34
CA VAL A 28 3.64 12.13 -21.26
C VAL A 28 3.54 13.64 -21.41
N ASP A 29 2.35 14.15 -21.71
CA ASP A 29 2.12 15.58 -21.92
C ASP A 29 2.36 16.39 -20.64
N SER A 30 1.99 15.84 -19.47
CA SER A 30 2.27 16.49 -18.18
C SER A 30 3.77 16.61 -17.90
N VAL A 31 4.54 15.56 -18.19
CA VAL A 31 6.00 15.55 -18.01
C VAL A 31 6.68 16.53 -18.96
N LEU A 32 6.34 16.50 -20.25
CA LEU A 32 6.93 17.38 -21.26
C LEU A 32 6.59 18.85 -20.99
N LYS A 33 5.34 19.14 -20.66
CA LYS A 33 4.90 20.49 -20.31
C LYS A 33 5.59 21.01 -19.05
N ALA A 34 5.75 20.17 -18.04
CA ALA A 34 6.48 20.56 -16.83
C ALA A 34 7.95 20.87 -17.14
N ALA A 35 8.61 20.05 -17.96
CA ALA A 35 9.99 20.27 -18.37
C ALA A 35 10.16 21.60 -19.13
N GLU A 36 9.24 21.90 -20.04
CA GLU A 36 9.23 23.16 -20.79
C GLU A 36 8.98 24.39 -19.90
N VAL A 37 7.92 24.36 -19.09
CA VAL A 37 7.50 25.52 -18.29
C VAL A 37 8.43 25.81 -17.12
N GLU A 38 8.90 24.77 -16.43
CA GLU A 38 9.80 24.90 -15.27
C GLU A 38 11.29 24.92 -15.66
N GLY A 39 11.59 24.73 -16.95
CA GLY A 39 12.93 24.89 -17.51
C GLY A 39 13.94 23.83 -17.08
N PHE A 40 13.51 22.57 -16.84
CA PHE A 40 14.41 21.46 -16.59
C PHE A 40 14.53 20.54 -17.80
N THR A 41 15.66 19.84 -17.91
CA THR A 41 15.89 18.88 -18.99
C THR A 41 15.65 17.46 -18.49
N ILE A 42 15.02 16.63 -19.30
CA ILE A 42 14.85 15.20 -19.01
C ILE A 42 16.14 14.48 -19.38
N GLN A 43 16.60 13.57 -18.51
CA GLN A 43 17.83 12.80 -18.67
C GLN A 43 17.57 11.30 -18.67
N ASP A 44 18.54 10.53 -19.14
CA ASP A 44 18.51 9.08 -18.99
C ASP A 44 18.49 8.70 -17.50
N LYS A 45 17.69 7.70 -17.15
CA LYS A 45 17.43 7.22 -15.78
C LYS A 45 16.68 8.19 -14.85
N ASP A 46 16.18 9.33 -15.36
CA ASP A 46 15.14 10.06 -14.63
C ASP A 46 13.89 9.17 -14.50
N ILE A 47 13.11 9.37 -13.45
CA ILE A 47 11.99 8.51 -13.10
C ILE A 47 10.68 9.29 -13.16
N VAL A 48 9.67 8.72 -13.84
CA VAL A 48 8.29 9.19 -13.82
C VAL A 48 7.46 8.19 -13.03
N THR A 49 6.77 8.63 -11.99
CA THR A 49 5.84 7.78 -11.25
C THR A 49 4.43 8.35 -11.32
N LEU A 50 3.42 7.47 -11.29
CA LEU A 50 2.01 7.85 -11.32
C LEU A 50 1.22 7.02 -10.30
N THR A 51 0.25 7.62 -9.62
CA THR A 51 -0.52 6.90 -8.59
C THR A 51 -1.35 5.77 -9.18
N GLU A 52 -1.52 4.68 -8.43
CA GLU A 52 -2.47 3.61 -8.72
C GLU A 52 -3.88 4.20 -8.98
N SER A 53 -4.19 5.23 -8.22
CA SER A 53 -5.51 5.84 -8.11
C SER A 53 -5.97 6.45 -9.44
N ILE A 54 -5.07 7.12 -10.16
CA ILE A 54 -5.40 7.69 -11.48
C ILE A 54 -5.49 6.62 -12.56
N VAL A 55 -4.70 5.55 -12.46
CA VAL A 55 -4.76 4.41 -13.38
C VAL A 55 -6.09 3.68 -13.22
N ALA A 56 -6.47 3.34 -11.98
CA ALA A 56 -7.74 2.70 -11.69
C ALA A 56 -8.95 3.55 -12.14
N ARG A 57 -8.85 4.88 -11.99
CA ARG A 57 -9.89 5.81 -12.42
C ARG A 57 -10.03 5.84 -13.94
N ALA A 58 -8.93 5.94 -14.68
CA ALA A 58 -8.93 5.88 -16.15
C ALA A 58 -9.48 4.54 -16.66
N GLN A 59 -9.12 3.43 -16.00
CA GLN A 59 -9.63 2.08 -16.33
C GLN A 59 -11.13 1.91 -16.08
N GLY A 60 -11.76 2.77 -15.28
CA GLY A 60 -13.14 2.55 -14.84
C GLY A 60 -13.29 1.33 -13.93
N ASN A 61 -12.26 1.01 -13.14
CA ASN A 61 -12.24 -0.22 -12.34
C ASN A 61 -13.09 -0.08 -11.07
N TYR A 62 -14.41 -0.07 -11.23
CA TYR A 62 -15.37 0.16 -10.14
C TYR A 62 -16.29 -1.04 -9.91
N ALA A 63 -16.69 -1.24 -8.66
CA ALA A 63 -17.73 -2.20 -8.30
C ALA A 63 -18.67 -1.62 -7.25
N THR A 64 -19.93 -2.06 -7.26
CA THR A 64 -20.93 -1.69 -6.26
C THR A 64 -20.89 -2.66 -5.09
N ILE A 65 -21.52 -2.27 -3.97
CA ILE A 65 -21.77 -3.19 -2.85
C ILE A 65 -22.53 -4.46 -3.29
N ASP A 66 -23.37 -4.36 -4.32
CA ASP A 66 -24.14 -5.48 -4.85
C ASP A 66 -23.26 -6.50 -5.58
N HIS A 67 -22.26 -6.03 -6.33
CA HIS A 67 -21.29 -6.93 -6.96
C HIS A 67 -20.48 -7.70 -5.91
N ILE A 68 -20.08 -7.01 -4.83
CA ILE A 68 -19.38 -7.64 -3.70
C ILE A 68 -20.29 -8.67 -3.03
N ALA A 69 -21.55 -8.29 -2.75
CA ALA A 69 -22.52 -9.17 -2.11
C ALA A 69 -22.78 -10.45 -2.92
N GLN A 70 -22.97 -10.32 -4.24
CA GLN A 70 -23.19 -11.47 -5.11
C GLN A 70 -22.00 -12.43 -5.12
N ASP A 71 -20.78 -11.91 -5.09
CA ASP A 71 -19.57 -12.74 -5.06
C ASP A 71 -19.36 -13.42 -3.69
N VAL A 72 -19.68 -12.72 -2.60
CA VAL A 72 -19.69 -13.28 -1.25
C VAL A 72 -20.74 -14.38 -1.13
N GLU A 73 -21.96 -14.16 -1.62
CA GLU A 73 -23.04 -15.14 -1.64
C GLU A 73 -22.66 -16.38 -2.48
N ALA A 74 -22.07 -16.18 -3.66
CA ALA A 74 -21.61 -17.29 -4.51
C ALA A 74 -20.55 -18.16 -3.83
N LYS A 75 -19.68 -17.55 -3.01
CA LYS A 75 -18.60 -18.25 -2.31
C LYS A 75 -19.04 -18.92 -1.01
N PHE A 76 -19.90 -18.26 -0.23
CA PHE A 76 -20.26 -18.70 1.12
C PHE A 76 -21.65 -19.30 1.22
N GLY A 77 -22.61 -18.90 0.38
CA GLY A 77 -24.02 -19.28 0.45
C GLY A 77 -24.71 -18.71 1.69
N GLU A 78 -25.81 -19.34 2.12
CA GLU A 78 -26.58 -18.94 3.31
C GLU A 78 -25.95 -19.39 4.65
N GLU A 79 -24.64 -19.22 4.79
CA GLU A 79 -23.88 -19.65 5.96
C GLU A 79 -23.46 -18.47 6.85
N THR A 80 -23.05 -18.78 8.09
CA THR A 80 -22.39 -17.78 8.96
C THR A 80 -20.97 -17.54 8.47
N VAL A 81 -20.60 -16.28 8.22
CA VAL A 81 -19.28 -15.88 7.72
C VAL A 81 -18.48 -15.22 8.84
N GLY A 82 -17.28 -15.74 9.10
CA GLY A 82 -16.31 -15.12 9.98
C GLY A 82 -15.51 -14.08 9.20
N VAL A 83 -15.62 -12.81 9.57
CA VAL A 83 -14.88 -11.71 8.94
C VAL A 83 -13.77 -11.30 9.89
N ILE A 84 -12.52 -11.51 9.50
CA ILE A 84 -11.38 -11.39 10.42
C ILE A 84 -10.35 -10.39 9.94
N PHE A 85 -9.72 -9.71 10.91
CA PHE A 85 -8.58 -8.81 10.71
C PHE A 85 -8.80 -7.70 9.67
N PRO A 86 -9.97 -7.04 9.63
CA PRO A 86 -10.14 -5.88 8.77
C PRO A 86 -9.28 -4.71 9.26
N ILE A 87 -8.82 -3.89 8.32
CA ILE A 87 -8.28 -2.58 8.67
C ILE A 87 -9.39 -1.62 9.09
N LEU A 88 -9.13 -0.78 10.09
CA LEU A 88 -10.08 0.15 10.68
C LEU A 88 -10.13 1.44 9.87
N SER A 89 -10.87 1.40 8.77
CA SER A 89 -11.00 2.52 7.86
C SER A 89 -12.42 2.68 7.32
N ARG A 90 -12.96 3.90 7.40
CA ARG A 90 -14.18 4.29 6.69
C ARG A 90 -14.00 4.28 5.17
N ASN A 91 -12.81 4.65 4.71
CA ASN A 91 -12.51 4.80 3.28
C ASN A 91 -12.19 3.45 2.62
N ARG A 92 -11.40 2.61 3.29
CA ARG A 92 -10.92 1.35 2.70
C ARG A 92 -11.85 0.17 2.94
N PHE A 93 -12.60 0.13 4.05
CA PHE A 93 -13.32 -1.09 4.43
C PHE A 93 -14.84 -0.95 4.59
N ALA A 94 -15.40 0.25 4.78
CA ALA A 94 -16.84 0.39 5.05
C ALA A 94 -17.73 -0.20 3.94
N ASN A 95 -17.51 0.18 2.68
CA ASN A 95 -18.32 -0.34 1.56
C ASN A 95 -18.04 -1.82 1.29
N ILE A 96 -16.82 -2.29 1.54
CA ILE A 96 -16.48 -3.71 1.49
C ILE A 96 -17.32 -4.48 2.51
N LEU A 97 -17.35 -4.01 3.77
CA LEU A 97 -18.11 -4.63 4.84
C LEU A 97 -19.61 -4.64 4.56
N ARG A 98 -20.16 -3.56 4.00
CA ARG A 98 -21.56 -3.51 3.55
C ARG A 98 -21.85 -4.58 2.49
N GLY A 99 -20.98 -4.73 1.50
CA GLY A 99 -21.09 -5.78 0.49
C GLY A 99 -21.02 -7.19 1.10
N ILE A 100 -20.08 -7.41 2.02
CA ILE A 100 -19.96 -8.68 2.75
C ILE A 100 -21.22 -8.98 3.56
N ALA A 101 -21.71 -8.01 4.33
CA ALA A 101 -22.92 -8.15 5.13
C ALA A 101 -24.11 -8.52 4.24
N LYS A 102 -24.34 -7.76 3.16
CA LYS A 102 -25.44 -8.00 2.22
C LYS A 102 -25.40 -9.39 1.57
N GLY A 103 -24.21 -9.97 1.39
CA GLY A 103 -24.02 -11.32 0.83
C GLY A 103 -23.95 -12.45 1.86
N ALA A 104 -24.07 -12.15 3.16
CA ALA A 104 -23.93 -13.12 4.25
C ALA A 104 -25.21 -13.25 5.08
N LYS A 105 -25.44 -14.43 5.68
CA LYS A 105 -26.60 -14.66 6.55
C LYS A 105 -26.40 -14.13 7.98
N LYS A 106 -25.20 -14.35 8.52
CA LYS A 106 -24.73 -13.86 9.82
C LYS A 106 -23.24 -13.55 9.69
N VAL A 107 -22.78 -12.50 10.36
CA VAL A 107 -21.37 -12.14 10.42
C VAL A 107 -20.85 -12.32 11.85
N VAL A 108 -19.74 -13.03 11.99
CA VAL A 108 -18.92 -12.99 13.20
C VAL A 108 -17.70 -12.13 12.89
N LEU A 109 -17.68 -10.91 13.42
CA LEU A 109 -16.63 -9.94 13.18
C LEU A 109 -15.53 -10.09 14.25
N MET A 110 -14.34 -10.54 13.83
CA MET A 110 -13.19 -10.65 14.71
C MET A 110 -12.17 -9.54 14.44
N LEU A 111 -11.99 -8.67 15.43
CA LEU A 111 -11.05 -7.56 15.35
C LEU A 111 -9.74 -7.88 16.09
N SER A 112 -8.62 -7.50 15.48
CA SER A 112 -7.31 -7.49 16.14
C SER A 112 -7.25 -6.36 17.17
N TYR A 113 -6.48 -6.54 18.24
CA TYR A 113 -6.28 -5.52 19.27
C TYR A 113 -4.83 -5.60 19.84
N PRO A 114 -4.18 -4.47 20.19
CA PRO A 114 -4.76 -3.12 20.32
C PRO A 114 -5.03 -2.42 18.98
N SER A 115 -4.45 -2.90 17.87
CA SER A 115 -4.58 -2.29 16.54
C SER A 115 -4.71 -3.32 15.42
N ASP A 116 -5.11 -2.85 14.24
CA ASP A 116 -5.13 -3.64 13.01
C ASP A 116 -3.71 -3.85 12.41
N GLU A 117 -3.62 -4.53 11.26
CA GLU A 117 -2.34 -4.84 10.60
C GLU A 117 -1.51 -3.59 10.26
N VAL A 118 -2.16 -2.47 9.92
CA VAL A 118 -1.49 -1.22 9.55
C VAL A 118 -1.33 -0.28 10.75
N GLY A 119 -1.79 -0.67 11.94
CA GLY A 119 -1.61 0.08 13.17
C GLY A 119 -2.72 1.07 13.51
N ASN A 120 -3.91 1.03 12.88
CA ASN A 120 -5.05 1.79 13.41
C ASN A 120 -5.47 1.19 14.75
N HIS A 121 -5.53 2.02 15.78
CA HIS A 121 -5.79 1.58 17.16
C HIS A 121 -7.29 1.48 17.44
N LEU A 122 -7.71 0.35 18.01
CA LEU A 122 -8.97 0.24 18.76
C LEU A 122 -8.83 0.78 20.18
N VAL A 123 -7.67 0.54 20.78
CA VAL A 123 -7.35 0.91 22.15
C VAL A 123 -5.87 1.22 22.26
N ASP A 124 -5.50 2.07 23.21
CA ASP A 124 -4.09 2.30 23.54
C ASP A 124 -3.45 1.02 24.08
N ILE A 125 -2.20 0.76 23.69
CA ILE A 125 -1.46 -0.40 24.16
C ILE A 125 -1.19 -0.32 25.67
N ASP A 126 -1.00 0.88 26.22
CA ASP A 126 -0.75 1.06 27.66
C ASP A 126 -1.97 0.67 28.50
N LEU A 127 -3.19 0.85 27.95
CA LEU A 127 -4.42 0.41 28.61
C LEU A 127 -4.52 -1.12 28.71
N LEU A 128 -3.88 -1.87 27.81
CA LEU A 128 -3.83 -3.32 27.94
C LEU A 128 -3.07 -3.73 29.19
N ASP A 129 -1.91 -3.11 29.43
CA ASP A 129 -1.08 -3.35 30.60
C ASP A 129 -1.80 -2.95 31.89
N GLU A 130 -2.44 -1.77 31.91
CA GLU A 130 -3.21 -1.30 33.06
C GLU A 130 -4.37 -2.23 33.44
N LYS A 131 -5.01 -2.83 32.45
CA LYS A 131 -6.15 -3.74 32.64
C LYS A 131 -5.75 -5.20 32.77
N GLY A 132 -4.47 -5.53 32.61
CA GLY A 132 -3.95 -6.89 32.65
C GLY A 132 -4.48 -7.78 31.53
N VAL A 133 -4.80 -7.20 30.37
CA VAL A 133 -5.31 -7.92 29.19
C VAL A 133 -4.14 -8.28 28.28
N ASN A 134 -3.98 -9.57 27.96
CA ASN A 134 -2.90 -10.04 27.10
C ASN A 134 -3.37 -10.22 25.65
N PRO A 135 -2.94 -9.37 24.70
CA PRO A 135 -3.40 -9.41 23.32
C PRO A 135 -2.96 -10.66 22.55
N TRP A 136 -2.02 -11.45 23.09
CA TRP A 136 -1.52 -12.67 22.44
C TRP A 136 -2.32 -13.92 22.80
N THR A 137 -3.00 -13.92 23.93
CA THR A 137 -3.67 -15.11 24.48
C THR A 137 -5.15 -14.89 24.73
N ASP A 138 -5.55 -13.69 25.09
CA ASP A 138 -6.90 -13.44 25.56
C ASP A 138 -7.84 -13.27 24.38
N VAL A 139 -9.03 -13.86 24.53
CA VAL A 139 -10.14 -13.71 23.59
C VAL A 139 -11.23 -12.97 24.34
N LEU A 140 -11.66 -11.84 23.79
CA LEU A 140 -12.68 -11.00 24.41
C LEU A 140 -13.95 -11.01 23.57
N THR A 141 -15.10 -11.07 24.23
CA THR A 141 -16.39 -10.67 23.66
C THR A 141 -16.49 -9.14 23.63
N GLU A 142 -17.40 -8.60 22.81
CA GLU A 142 -17.75 -7.17 22.84
C GLU A 142 -18.00 -6.65 24.25
N LYS A 143 -18.81 -7.35 25.04
CA LYS A 143 -19.08 -6.94 26.42
C LYS A 143 -17.82 -6.86 27.27
N GLN A 144 -16.95 -7.88 27.22
CA GLN A 144 -15.69 -7.87 27.98
C GLN A 144 -14.77 -6.74 27.53
N PHE A 145 -14.64 -6.52 26.21
CA PHE A 145 -13.86 -5.41 25.68
C PHE A 145 -14.39 -4.06 26.20
N ARG A 146 -15.71 -3.84 26.14
CA ARG A 146 -16.37 -2.62 26.65
C ARG A 146 -16.23 -2.48 28.17
N ASP A 147 -16.29 -3.56 28.93
CA ASP A 147 -16.10 -3.52 30.40
C ASP A 147 -14.65 -3.12 30.77
N HIS A 148 -13.66 -3.56 29.99
CA HIS A 148 -12.26 -3.20 30.21
C HIS A 148 -11.93 -1.77 29.75
N PHE A 149 -12.40 -1.37 28.58
CA PHE A 149 -11.90 -0.18 27.87
C PHE A 149 -12.97 0.89 27.59
N GLY A 150 -14.26 0.56 27.70
CA GLY A 150 -15.35 1.45 27.37
C GLY A 150 -15.52 1.70 25.86
N TYR A 151 -15.93 2.92 25.51
CA TYR A 151 -16.19 3.35 24.13
C TYR A 151 -15.06 4.26 23.65
N ILE A 152 -14.06 3.65 23.01
CA ILE A 152 -12.88 4.34 22.51
C ILE A 152 -13.12 4.83 21.09
N LYS A 153 -12.79 6.10 20.86
CA LYS A 153 -12.83 6.72 19.53
C LYS A 153 -11.42 6.80 18.98
N HIS A 154 -11.27 6.45 17.71
CA HIS A 154 -9.99 6.54 17.01
C HIS A 154 -9.48 7.99 16.96
N THR A 155 -8.20 8.19 17.30
CA THR A 155 -7.59 9.51 17.54
C THR A 155 -7.77 10.49 16.39
N PHE A 156 -7.66 10.02 15.14
CA PHE A 156 -7.74 10.90 13.97
C PHE A 156 -9.15 11.07 13.41
N THR A 157 -10.02 10.08 13.56
CA THR A 157 -11.35 10.08 12.90
C THR A 157 -12.50 10.36 13.86
N GLY A 158 -12.29 10.22 15.17
CA GLY A 158 -13.33 10.34 16.19
C GLY A 158 -14.38 9.22 16.14
N VAL A 159 -14.11 8.14 15.42
CA VAL A 159 -15.03 7.01 15.20
C VAL A 159 -14.74 5.89 16.20
N ASP A 160 -15.79 5.37 16.84
CA ASP A 160 -15.75 4.06 17.50
C ASP A 160 -15.95 3.00 16.42
N TYR A 161 -14.87 2.33 16.00
CA TYR A 161 -14.92 1.40 14.88
C TYR A 161 -15.69 0.11 15.19
N ILE A 162 -15.83 -0.26 16.47
CA ILE A 162 -16.61 -1.42 16.89
C ILE A 162 -18.10 -1.13 16.64
N GLU A 163 -18.61 0.00 17.16
CA GLU A 163 -20.00 0.42 16.91
C GLU A 163 -20.25 0.66 15.42
N TYR A 164 -19.29 1.34 14.76
CA TYR A 164 -19.44 1.69 13.37
C TYR A 164 -19.56 0.44 12.49
N TYR A 165 -18.63 -0.53 12.60
CA TYR A 165 -18.69 -1.74 11.78
C TYR A 165 -19.89 -2.62 12.08
N LYS A 166 -20.27 -2.73 13.37
CA LYS A 166 -21.49 -3.42 13.75
C LYS A 166 -22.73 -2.78 13.10
N SER A 167 -22.84 -1.46 13.14
CA SER A 167 -23.96 -0.73 12.52
C SER A 167 -24.02 -0.93 11.00
N LEU A 168 -22.88 -1.02 10.30
CA LEU A 168 -22.84 -1.25 8.84
C LEU A 168 -23.38 -2.65 8.46
N ILE A 169 -23.17 -3.64 9.32
CA ILE A 169 -23.66 -5.00 9.12
C ILE A 169 -25.16 -5.04 9.41
N GLU A 170 -25.57 -4.51 10.56
CA GLU A 170 -26.96 -4.50 11.03
C GLU A 170 -27.89 -3.66 10.13
N GLU A 171 -27.35 -2.68 9.39
CA GLU A 171 -28.07 -1.90 8.36
C GLU A 171 -28.78 -2.80 7.32
N PHE A 172 -28.24 -4.00 7.05
CA PHE A 172 -28.82 -4.98 6.13
C PHE A 172 -29.71 -6.04 6.82
N GLY A 173 -30.02 -5.86 8.11
CA GLY A 173 -30.77 -6.84 8.89
C GLY A 173 -29.99 -8.13 9.21
N VAL A 174 -28.67 -8.07 9.09
CA VAL A 174 -27.76 -9.21 9.30
C VAL A 174 -27.30 -9.22 10.75
N GLU A 175 -27.40 -10.38 11.41
CA GLU A 175 -26.89 -10.54 12.78
C GLU A 175 -25.36 -10.38 12.80
N CYS A 176 -24.87 -9.56 13.74
CA CYS A 176 -23.45 -9.32 13.95
C CYS A 176 -23.03 -9.72 15.37
N GLU A 177 -22.05 -10.61 15.46
CA GLU A 177 -21.38 -10.96 16.70
C GLU A 177 -19.93 -10.47 16.67
N VAL A 178 -19.53 -9.60 17.60
CA VAL A 178 -18.17 -9.04 17.65
C VAL A 178 -17.32 -9.72 18.71
N ILE A 179 -16.15 -10.19 18.30
CA ILE A 179 -15.12 -10.79 19.16
C ILE A 179 -13.74 -10.19 18.88
N PHE A 180 -12.80 -10.37 19.81
CA PHE A 180 -11.45 -9.81 19.72
C PHE A 180 -10.43 -10.90 19.98
N SER A 181 -9.48 -11.07 19.06
CA SER A 181 -8.38 -12.01 19.14
C SER A 181 -7.34 -11.66 18.09
N ASN A 182 -6.06 -11.84 18.40
CA ASN A 182 -4.98 -11.77 17.40
C ASN A 182 -4.61 -13.15 16.82
N ASN A 183 -5.32 -14.20 17.23
CA ASN A 183 -5.12 -15.56 16.76
C ASN A 183 -6.24 -15.94 15.79
N ALA A 184 -5.88 -16.08 14.51
CA ALA A 184 -6.82 -16.41 13.43
C ALA A 184 -7.69 -17.64 13.75
N LYS A 185 -7.14 -18.63 14.48
CA LYS A 185 -7.86 -19.88 14.80
C LYS A 185 -9.09 -19.67 15.66
N THR A 186 -9.14 -18.60 16.47
CA THR A 186 -10.26 -18.31 17.36
C THR A 186 -11.59 -18.24 16.60
N ILE A 187 -11.60 -17.73 15.36
CA ILE A 187 -12.84 -17.66 14.56
C ILE A 187 -13.45 -19.04 14.27
N LEU A 188 -12.64 -20.11 14.26
CA LEU A 188 -13.07 -21.47 13.93
C LEU A 188 -13.95 -22.09 15.02
N ASP A 189 -13.95 -21.53 16.23
CA ASP A 189 -14.89 -21.89 17.29
C ASP A 189 -16.32 -21.39 16.99
N TYR A 190 -16.46 -20.44 16.07
CA TYR A 190 -17.72 -19.80 15.69
C TYR A 190 -18.20 -20.22 14.30
N THR A 191 -17.29 -20.36 13.33
CA THR A 191 -17.62 -20.81 11.98
C THR A 191 -16.39 -21.33 11.24
N LYS A 192 -16.61 -22.30 10.34
CA LYS A 192 -15.56 -22.81 9.43
C LYS A 192 -15.48 -22.05 8.11
N ASN A 193 -16.37 -21.08 7.90
CA ASN A 193 -16.46 -20.26 6.70
C ASN A 193 -15.90 -18.87 7.01
N VAL A 194 -14.71 -18.55 6.49
CA VAL A 194 -13.96 -17.36 6.91
C VAL A 194 -13.53 -16.54 5.69
N LEU A 195 -13.78 -15.23 5.79
CA LEU A 195 -13.22 -14.20 4.93
C LEU A 195 -12.13 -13.44 5.70
N THR A 196 -10.89 -13.56 5.24
CA THR A 196 -9.74 -12.88 5.83
C THR A 196 -9.48 -11.53 5.16
N CYS A 197 -9.36 -10.47 5.97
CA CYS A 197 -9.27 -9.09 5.50
C CYS A 197 -7.90 -8.43 5.73
N ASP A 198 -6.94 -9.20 6.25
CA ASP A 198 -5.55 -8.79 6.30
C ASP A 198 -4.98 -8.61 4.88
N ILE A 199 -4.08 -7.64 4.74
CA ILE A 199 -3.43 -7.27 3.50
C ILE A 199 -2.16 -8.10 3.36
N HIS A 200 -1.14 -7.84 4.18
CA HIS A 200 0.22 -8.38 3.97
C HIS A 200 0.37 -9.80 4.52
N THR A 201 -0.42 -10.15 5.53
CA THR A 201 -0.38 -11.46 6.19
C THR A 201 -1.37 -12.48 5.63
N ARG A 202 -2.19 -12.10 4.63
CA ARG A 202 -3.31 -12.90 4.06
C ARG A 202 -2.98 -14.34 3.75
N PHE A 203 -1.83 -14.60 3.13
CA PHE A 203 -1.43 -15.95 2.76
C PHE A 203 -1.10 -16.82 3.97
N ARG A 204 -0.53 -16.22 5.03
CA ARG A 204 -0.26 -16.90 6.29
C ARG A 204 -1.58 -17.20 6.99
N THR A 205 -2.50 -16.24 7.06
CA THR A 205 -3.79 -16.39 7.72
C THR A 205 -4.64 -17.47 7.04
N LYS A 206 -4.81 -17.43 5.71
CA LYS A 206 -5.49 -18.48 4.93
C LYS A 206 -4.90 -19.87 5.20
N ARG A 207 -3.56 -20.00 5.25
CA ARG A 207 -2.87 -21.27 5.52
C ARG A 207 -3.17 -21.81 6.91
N ILE A 208 -3.13 -20.94 7.93
CA ILE A 208 -3.43 -21.31 9.32
C ILE A 208 -4.86 -21.82 9.44
N LEU A 209 -5.84 -21.09 8.89
CA LEU A 209 -7.24 -21.48 8.96
C LEU A 209 -7.51 -22.84 8.27
N LYS A 210 -6.99 -23.02 7.05
CA LYS A 210 -7.13 -24.29 6.30
C LYS A 210 -6.51 -25.46 7.06
N ALA A 211 -5.34 -25.27 7.68
CA ALA A 211 -4.67 -26.32 8.44
C ALA A 211 -5.38 -26.70 9.76
N ASN A 212 -6.32 -25.86 10.23
CA ASN A 212 -7.04 -26.06 11.50
C ASN A 212 -8.53 -26.34 11.30
N GLY A 213 -8.95 -26.79 10.11
CA GLY A 213 -10.32 -27.27 9.86
C GLY A 213 -11.29 -26.24 9.28
N GLY A 214 -10.78 -25.09 8.81
CA GLY A 214 -11.56 -24.18 7.98
C GLY A 214 -11.99 -24.82 6.65
N GLU A 215 -13.24 -24.62 6.25
CA GLU A 215 -13.84 -25.24 5.06
C GLU A 215 -13.83 -24.28 3.86
N LYS A 216 -14.54 -23.14 3.97
CA LYS A 216 -14.56 -22.10 2.94
C LYS A 216 -13.68 -20.93 3.39
N ILE A 217 -12.43 -20.91 2.93
CA ILE A 217 -11.43 -19.92 3.35
C ILE A 217 -11.00 -19.06 2.16
N TYR A 218 -11.51 -17.83 2.16
CA TYR A 218 -11.23 -16.80 1.17
C TYR A 218 -10.61 -15.58 1.84
N GLY A 219 -9.90 -14.76 1.08
CA GLY A 219 -9.47 -13.43 1.49
C GLY A 219 -10.12 -12.35 0.63
N LEU A 220 -9.88 -11.07 0.97
CA LEU A 220 -10.29 -9.96 0.10
C LEU A 220 -9.66 -10.07 -1.29
N ASP A 221 -8.50 -10.72 -1.42
CA ASP A 221 -7.86 -11.04 -2.70
C ASP A 221 -8.64 -12.05 -3.55
N ASP A 222 -9.57 -12.79 -2.95
CA ASP A 222 -10.42 -13.74 -3.67
C ASP A 222 -11.78 -13.12 -4.05
N ILE A 223 -12.17 -11.97 -3.48
CA ILE A 223 -13.44 -11.28 -3.78
C ILE A 223 -13.24 -10.28 -4.91
N LEU A 224 -14.11 -10.34 -5.93
CA LEU A 224 -13.95 -9.63 -7.20
C LEU A 224 -12.58 -9.89 -7.86
N ALA A 225 -12.11 -11.15 -7.77
CA ALA A 225 -10.99 -11.65 -8.56
C ALA A 225 -11.36 -11.82 -10.05
N THR A 226 -12.65 -11.87 -10.35
CA THR A 226 -13.23 -11.86 -11.69
C THR A 226 -14.39 -10.88 -11.74
N SER A 227 -14.73 -10.38 -12.94
CA SER A 227 -15.88 -9.50 -13.12
C SER A 227 -17.19 -10.19 -12.77
N ILE A 228 -18.06 -9.48 -12.03
CA ILE A 228 -19.41 -9.91 -11.69
C ILE A 228 -20.38 -8.96 -12.38
N ASN A 229 -21.20 -9.47 -13.31
CA ASN A 229 -22.14 -8.68 -14.11
C ASN A 229 -21.50 -7.46 -14.81
N GLY A 230 -20.25 -7.56 -15.24
CA GLY A 230 -19.54 -6.46 -15.90
C GLY A 230 -18.90 -5.45 -14.93
N SER A 231 -18.84 -5.77 -13.63
CA SER A 231 -18.08 -4.98 -12.65
C SER A 231 -16.59 -4.90 -12.99
N GLY A 232 -15.92 -3.90 -12.41
CA GLY A 232 -14.48 -3.94 -12.18
C GLY A 232 -14.06 -5.16 -11.35
N PHE A 233 -12.80 -5.54 -11.48
CA PHE A 233 -12.18 -6.68 -10.78
C PHE A 233 -10.66 -6.50 -10.73
N ASN A 234 -10.00 -7.28 -9.88
CA ASN A 234 -8.54 -7.41 -9.90
C ASN A 234 -8.16 -8.88 -9.69
N ASP A 235 -7.54 -9.49 -10.68
CA ASP A 235 -7.22 -10.92 -10.71
C ASP A 235 -6.15 -11.34 -9.69
N ALA A 236 -5.29 -10.42 -9.28
CA ALA A 236 -4.23 -10.69 -8.30
C ALA A 236 -4.61 -10.27 -6.87
N TYR A 237 -5.43 -9.23 -6.74
CA TYR A 237 -5.65 -8.54 -5.47
C TYR A 237 -7.11 -8.41 -5.06
N GLY A 238 -8.07 -8.82 -5.89
CA GLY A 238 -9.50 -8.71 -5.59
C GLY A 238 -9.89 -7.32 -5.09
N LEU A 239 -10.41 -7.25 -3.87
CA LEU A 239 -10.78 -6.01 -3.17
C LEU A 239 -9.62 -5.33 -2.41
N LEU A 240 -8.43 -5.93 -2.30
CA LEU A 240 -7.29 -5.29 -1.66
C LEU A 240 -6.84 -4.06 -2.45
N GLY A 241 -6.50 -2.99 -1.73
CA GLY A 241 -6.14 -1.70 -2.33
C GLY A 241 -7.34 -0.92 -2.87
N SER A 242 -8.58 -1.41 -2.72
CA SER A 242 -9.75 -0.66 -3.11
C SER A 242 -10.04 0.51 -2.15
N ASN A 243 -10.73 1.52 -2.68
CA ASN A 243 -11.13 2.73 -1.96
C ASN A 243 -12.60 3.05 -2.20
N LYS A 244 -13.26 3.67 -1.23
CA LYS A 244 -14.61 4.22 -1.40
C LYS A 244 -14.62 5.21 -2.58
N SER A 245 -15.54 5.00 -3.52
CA SER A 245 -15.72 5.91 -4.66
C SER A 245 -17.01 6.72 -4.52
N THR A 246 -18.11 6.06 -4.18
CA THR A 246 -19.39 6.69 -3.82
C THR A 246 -19.92 6.04 -2.53
N GLU A 247 -21.11 6.41 -2.06
CA GLU A 247 -21.71 5.75 -0.89
C GLU A 247 -21.91 4.23 -1.10
N ASP A 248 -22.17 3.79 -2.33
CA ASP A 248 -22.50 2.39 -2.64
C ASP A 248 -21.49 1.71 -3.59
N SER A 249 -20.32 2.31 -3.81
CA SER A 249 -19.31 1.75 -4.71
C SER A 249 -17.88 1.93 -4.22
N VAL A 250 -17.02 1.05 -4.71
CA VAL A 250 -15.57 1.07 -4.52
C VAL A 250 -14.86 1.20 -5.87
N LYS A 251 -13.71 1.87 -5.85
CA LYS A 251 -12.71 1.82 -6.92
C LYS A 251 -11.68 0.78 -6.54
N LEU A 252 -11.49 -0.24 -7.38
CA LEU A 252 -10.52 -1.31 -7.15
C LEU A 252 -9.12 -0.88 -7.58
N PHE A 253 -8.11 -1.52 -7.00
CA PHE A 253 -6.71 -1.35 -7.37
C PHE A 253 -6.52 -1.65 -8.87
N PRO A 254 -5.64 -0.93 -9.58
CA PRO A 254 -5.51 -1.06 -11.03
C PRO A 254 -4.98 -2.44 -11.42
N ARG A 255 -5.30 -2.83 -12.65
CA ARG A 255 -4.91 -4.11 -13.23
C ARG A 255 -4.12 -3.91 -14.52
N ASN A 256 -3.38 -4.92 -14.95
CA ASN A 256 -2.63 -4.90 -16.22
C ASN A 256 -1.80 -3.62 -16.41
N CYS A 257 -1.02 -3.23 -15.39
CA CYS A 257 -0.27 -1.97 -15.39
C CYS A 257 1.05 -2.04 -16.15
N GLN A 258 1.55 -3.23 -16.50
CA GLN A 258 2.86 -3.35 -17.17
C GLN A 258 2.87 -2.73 -18.58
N PRO A 259 1.90 -3.02 -19.47
CA PRO A 259 1.87 -2.38 -20.79
C PRO A 259 1.80 -0.84 -20.70
N LEU A 260 1.13 -0.31 -19.66
CA LEU A 260 1.03 1.11 -19.43
C LEU A 260 2.41 1.76 -19.17
N VAL A 261 3.20 1.23 -18.25
CA VAL A 261 4.51 1.82 -17.92
C VAL A 261 5.50 1.66 -19.08
N ASP A 262 5.44 0.54 -19.80
CA ASP A 262 6.27 0.28 -20.98
C ASP A 262 5.94 1.26 -22.12
N ASN A 263 4.64 1.52 -22.37
CA ASN A 263 4.20 2.47 -23.39
C ASN A 263 4.60 3.91 -23.05
N ILE A 264 4.43 4.35 -21.79
CA ILE A 264 4.86 5.69 -21.36
C ILE A 264 6.37 5.85 -21.57
N GLN A 265 7.18 4.86 -21.16
CA GLN A 265 8.62 4.86 -21.38
C GLN A 265 8.95 4.97 -22.87
N GLN A 266 8.29 4.19 -23.72
CA GLN A 266 8.49 4.22 -25.17
C GLN A 266 8.18 5.61 -25.75
N ILE A 267 7.01 6.18 -25.44
CA ILE A 267 6.60 7.49 -25.97
C ILE A 267 7.56 8.59 -25.51
N LEU A 268 7.98 8.58 -24.23
CA LEU A 268 8.97 9.55 -23.73
C LEU A 268 10.31 9.39 -24.44
N LYS A 269 10.75 8.16 -24.70
CA LYS A 269 11.98 7.89 -25.46
C LYS A 269 11.88 8.40 -26.90
N GLU A 270 10.75 8.20 -27.57
CA GLU A 270 10.53 8.71 -28.94
C GLU A 270 10.54 10.23 -28.99
N LYS A 271 9.92 10.90 -28.01
CA LYS A 271 9.80 12.37 -27.98
C LYS A 271 11.06 13.08 -27.47
N THR A 272 11.83 12.45 -26.58
CA THR A 272 12.97 13.10 -25.90
C THR A 272 14.33 12.50 -26.25
N GLY A 273 14.36 11.30 -26.83
CA GLY A 273 15.59 10.52 -27.03
C GLY A 273 16.17 9.92 -25.75
N LYS A 274 15.49 10.01 -24.61
CA LYS A 274 15.97 9.58 -23.29
C LYS A 274 15.31 8.31 -22.80
N ASN A 275 16.08 7.44 -22.16
CA ASN A 275 15.56 6.26 -21.48
C ASN A 275 15.22 6.63 -20.05
N VAL A 276 13.96 7.01 -19.81
CA VAL A 276 13.43 7.30 -18.47
C VAL A 276 12.81 6.03 -17.88
N GLU A 277 12.84 5.90 -16.56
CA GLU A 277 12.14 4.81 -15.88
C GLU A 277 10.72 5.23 -15.50
N VAL A 278 9.77 4.29 -15.50
CA VAL A 278 8.36 4.56 -15.23
C VAL A 278 7.81 3.55 -14.23
N MET A 279 7.02 4.00 -13.25
CA MET A 279 6.32 3.09 -12.33
C MET A 279 4.95 3.59 -11.88
N VAL A 280 3.99 2.67 -11.76
CA VAL A 280 2.76 2.92 -11.00
C VAL A 280 3.08 2.70 -9.52
N TYR A 281 2.63 3.61 -8.65
CA TYR A 281 2.84 3.50 -7.19
C TYR A 281 1.51 3.54 -6.42
N GLY A 282 1.36 2.67 -5.42
CA GLY A 282 0.32 2.73 -4.40
C GLY A 282 0.83 3.40 -3.13
N ASP A 283 0.22 3.09 -1.99
CA ASP A 283 0.62 3.61 -0.68
C ASP A 283 2.12 3.37 -0.38
N GLY A 284 2.78 4.39 0.15
CA GLY A 284 4.19 4.36 0.51
C GLY A 284 4.41 3.91 1.95
N ALA A 285 5.27 2.92 2.20
CA ALA A 285 5.49 2.26 3.50
C ALA A 285 6.13 3.14 4.62
N PHE A 286 5.57 4.31 4.89
CA PHE A 286 5.92 5.21 5.97
C PHE A 286 5.07 4.89 7.22
N LYS A 287 5.71 4.85 8.39
CA LYS A 287 5.02 4.77 9.67
C LYS A 287 5.00 6.14 10.32
N ASP A 288 3.82 6.69 10.54
CA ASP A 288 3.69 7.92 11.30
C ASP A 288 4.12 7.69 12.76
N PRO A 289 4.96 8.58 13.35
CA PRO A 289 5.45 8.40 14.70
C PRO A 289 4.44 8.78 15.79
N VAL A 290 3.37 9.49 15.48
CA VAL A 290 2.37 9.96 16.46
C VAL A 290 1.28 8.91 16.65
N GLY A 291 0.58 8.56 15.58
CA GLY A 291 -0.46 7.54 15.56
C GLY A 291 0.06 6.11 15.41
N LYS A 292 1.34 5.92 15.07
CA LYS A 292 1.95 4.60 14.82
C LYS A 292 1.23 3.81 13.71
N ILE A 293 0.62 4.52 12.77
CA ILE A 293 -0.07 3.95 11.61
C ILE A 293 0.90 3.90 10.43
N TRP A 294 0.92 2.78 9.73
CA TRP A 294 1.58 2.63 8.44
C TRP A 294 0.66 3.12 7.32
N GLU A 295 1.18 3.98 6.46
CA GLU A 295 0.58 4.29 5.16
C GLU A 295 0.87 3.12 4.20
N LEU A 296 0.33 1.93 4.48
CA LEU A 296 0.60 0.72 3.69
C LEU A 296 -0.67 -0.14 3.59
N ALA A 297 -1.77 0.50 3.18
CA ALA A 297 -3.07 -0.15 3.04
C ALA A 297 -3.29 -0.81 1.66
N ASP A 298 -2.39 -0.56 0.70
CA ASP A 298 -2.36 -1.24 -0.59
C ASP A 298 -1.62 -2.59 -0.52
N PRO A 299 -1.95 -3.56 -1.39
CA PRO A 299 -1.37 -4.91 -1.35
C PRO A 299 0.09 -4.97 -1.79
N VAL A 300 0.56 -3.97 -2.56
CA VAL A 300 1.94 -3.77 -3.00
C VAL A 300 2.22 -2.28 -3.19
N VAL A 301 3.47 -1.86 -3.03
CA VAL A 301 3.88 -0.46 -3.28
C VAL A 301 3.87 -0.13 -4.78
N SER A 302 4.20 -1.09 -5.65
CA SER A 302 4.20 -0.87 -7.10
C SER A 302 3.64 -2.07 -7.86
N PRO A 303 2.48 -1.94 -8.53
CA PRO A 303 1.93 -3.02 -9.36
C PRO A 303 2.64 -3.19 -10.71
N ALA A 304 3.37 -2.18 -11.19
CA ALA A 304 4.16 -2.27 -12.42
C ALA A 304 5.24 -1.19 -12.47
N TYR A 305 6.37 -1.54 -13.07
CA TYR A 305 7.53 -0.67 -13.24
C TYR A 305 8.40 -1.13 -14.41
N THR A 306 9.20 -0.23 -14.96
CA THR A 306 10.18 -0.54 -16.01
C THR A 306 11.42 -1.22 -15.43
N ALA A 307 12.13 -1.98 -16.26
CA ALA A 307 13.22 -2.87 -15.82
C ALA A 307 14.38 -2.18 -15.09
N GLY A 308 14.63 -0.89 -15.33
CA GLY A 308 15.69 -0.15 -14.63
C GLY A 308 15.40 0.12 -13.14
N LEU A 309 14.17 -0.15 -12.69
CA LEU A 309 13.77 -0.06 -11.29
C LEU A 309 13.78 -1.42 -10.57
N ASP A 310 14.18 -2.50 -11.24
CA ASP A 310 14.35 -3.80 -10.59
C ASP A 310 15.63 -3.84 -9.73
N GLY A 311 15.58 -4.58 -8.62
CA GLY A 311 16.69 -4.74 -7.69
C GLY A 311 16.67 -3.79 -6.49
N THR A 312 17.85 -3.60 -5.91
CA THR A 312 18.06 -2.86 -4.65
C THR A 312 19.20 -1.85 -4.81
N PRO A 313 19.20 -0.72 -4.08
CA PRO A 313 20.32 0.21 -4.10
C PRO A 313 21.65 -0.49 -3.78
N ASN A 314 22.65 -0.25 -4.60
CA ASN A 314 24.04 -0.63 -4.32
C ASN A 314 24.85 0.65 -4.06
N GLU A 315 24.79 1.15 -2.83
CA GLU A 315 25.48 2.37 -2.39
C GLU A 315 26.57 2.08 -1.36
N VAL A 316 27.63 2.89 -1.37
CA VAL A 316 28.71 2.83 -0.38
C VAL A 316 28.51 3.91 0.68
N LYS A 317 28.87 3.61 1.92
CA LYS A 317 28.78 4.60 2.99
C LYS A 317 29.97 5.57 2.92
N LEU A 318 29.75 6.74 2.32
CA LEU A 318 30.77 7.80 2.20
C LEU A 318 31.43 8.13 3.54
N LYS A 319 30.63 8.24 4.60
CA LYS A 319 31.13 8.48 5.96
C LYS A 319 32.01 7.34 6.47
N TYR A 320 31.65 6.09 6.20
CA TYR A 320 32.47 4.94 6.58
C TYR A 320 33.83 4.97 5.86
N LEU A 321 33.82 5.21 4.55
CA LEU A 321 35.04 5.33 3.76
C LEU A 321 35.93 6.47 4.26
N ALA A 322 35.34 7.64 4.57
CA ALA A 322 36.06 8.79 5.10
C ALA A 322 36.64 8.55 6.51
N ASP A 323 35.87 7.92 7.40
CA ASP A 323 36.25 7.73 8.80
C ASP A 323 37.17 6.51 9.02
N ASN A 324 37.22 5.55 8.08
CA ASN A 324 37.98 4.30 8.21
C ASN A 324 39.03 4.15 7.11
N ASN A 325 38.60 3.91 5.86
CA ASN A 325 39.51 3.55 4.76
C ASN A 325 40.45 4.72 4.37
N PHE A 326 39.99 5.96 4.54
CA PHE A 326 40.70 7.18 4.15
C PHE A 326 40.83 8.18 5.30
N ALA A 327 40.88 7.68 6.55
CA ALA A 327 40.88 8.49 7.78
C ALA A 327 42.03 9.51 7.87
N ASP A 328 43.11 9.30 7.13
CA ASP A 328 44.28 10.19 7.08
C ASP A 328 44.18 11.27 5.99
N LEU A 329 43.27 11.13 5.01
CA LEU A 329 43.16 12.04 3.86
C LEU A 329 42.22 13.21 4.16
N ARG A 330 42.49 14.40 3.60
CA ARG A 330 41.64 15.60 3.77
C ARG A 330 41.49 16.36 2.46
N GLY A 331 40.45 17.19 2.37
CA GLY A 331 40.22 18.07 1.22
C GLY A 331 40.11 17.30 -0.10
N GLU A 332 40.78 17.79 -1.14
CA GLU A 332 40.75 17.20 -2.48
C GLU A 332 41.30 15.76 -2.54
N GLU A 333 42.31 15.43 -1.72
CA GLU A 333 42.88 14.08 -1.70
C GLU A 333 41.86 13.04 -1.21
N LEU A 334 41.06 13.39 -0.19
CA LEU A 334 39.97 12.54 0.29
C LEU A 334 38.87 12.41 -0.76
N LYS A 335 38.50 13.52 -1.40
CA LYS A 335 37.48 13.54 -2.46
C LYS A 335 37.88 12.64 -3.62
N GLN A 336 39.14 12.69 -4.04
CA GLN A 336 39.68 11.86 -5.11
C GLN A 336 39.69 10.38 -4.72
N ALA A 337 40.18 10.04 -3.53
CA ALA A 337 40.23 8.65 -3.06
C ALA A 337 38.83 8.01 -2.96
N ILE A 338 37.84 8.75 -2.43
CA ILE A 338 36.45 8.31 -2.37
C ILE A 338 35.87 8.13 -3.78
N SER A 339 36.18 9.05 -4.69
CA SER A 339 35.68 8.98 -6.07
C SER A 339 36.25 7.77 -6.82
N GLU A 340 37.54 7.49 -6.65
CA GLU A 340 38.20 6.31 -7.22
C GLU A 340 37.62 5.02 -6.64
N PHE A 341 37.34 4.98 -5.33
CA PHE A 341 36.69 3.82 -4.71
C PHE A 341 35.29 3.56 -5.28
N ILE A 342 34.46 4.59 -5.38
CA ILE A 342 33.10 4.48 -5.93
C ILE A 342 33.11 3.98 -7.37
N THR A 343 34.08 4.42 -8.17
CA THR A 343 34.20 4.03 -9.58
C THR A 343 34.62 2.57 -9.74
N ASN A 344 35.42 2.04 -8.80
CA ASN A 344 36.03 0.72 -8.91
C ASN A 344 35.35 -0.35 -8.04
N LYS A 345 34.26 -0.03 -7.34
CA LYS A 345 33.57 -0.96 -6.44
C LYS A 345 32.87 -2.09 -7.21
N ASP A 346 32.68 -3.23 -6.55
CA ASP A 346 31.95 -4.36 -7.10
C ASP A 346 30.45 -4.07 -7.29
N GLU A 347 29.84 -4.75 -8.28
CA GLU A 347 28.42 -4.66 -8.61
C GLU A 347 27.50 -5.23 -7.51
N ASP A 348 28.02 -6.06 -6.61
CA ASP A 348 27.32 -6.57 -5.42
C ASP A 348 28.19 -6.36 -4.18
N LEU A 349 27.71 -5.51 -3.26
CA LEU A 349 28.37 -5.21 -1.99
C LEU A 349 27.69 -5.89 -0.79
N VAL A 350 26.79 -6.85 -1.02
CA VAL A 350 26.11 -7.57 0.07
C VAL A 350 27.15 -8.27 0.96
N GLY A 351 27.23 -7.84 2.23
CA GLY A 351 28.15 -8.38 3.22
C GLY A 351 29.51 -7.69 3.29
N ALA A 352 29.82 -6.74 2.40
CA ALA A 352 31.01 -5.90 2.50
C ALA A 352 30.94 -4.99 3.75
N MET A 353 32.06 -4.75 4.41
CA MET A 353 32.11 -3.86 5.59
C MET A 353 31.71 -2.42 5.22
N GLU A 354 32.04 -1.99 4.01
CA GLU A 354 31.73 -0.69 3.43
C GLU A 354 30.23 -0.50 3.13
N ALA A 355 29.47 -1.60 3.09
CA ALA A 355 28.02 -1.64 2.92
C ALA A 355 27.27 -2.01 4.22
N GLN A 356 27.97 -2.29 5.33
CA GLN A 356 27.34 -2.72 6.58
C GLN A 356 26.33 -1.69 7.09
N GLY A 357 25.09 -2.13 7.30
CA GLY A 357 24.00 -1.33 7.85
C GLY A 357 23.12 -0.62 6.82
N THR A 358 23.18 -0.98 5.54
CA THR A 358 22.04 -0.81 4.63
C THR A 358 21.20 -2.09 4.70
N THR A 359 19.89 -1.96 4.95
CA THR A 359 18.99 -3.09 4.75
C THR A 359 18.58 -3.04 3.28
N PRO A 360 18.85 -4.08 2.47
CA PRO A 360 18.51 -4.04 1.05
C PRO A 360 16.98 -3.91 0.92
N ARG A 361 16.53 -2.73 0.50
CA ARG A 361 15.13 -2.44 0.16
C ARG A 361 15.01 -2.45 -1.35
N LYS A 362 13.87 -2.91 -1.87
CA LYS A 362 13.60 -2.81 -3.30
C LYS A 362 13.55 -1.34 -3.70
N LEU A 363 14.11 -1.02 -4.86
CA LEU A 363 14.07 0.34 -5.40
C LEU A 363 12.64 0.86 -5.51
N THR A 364 11.72 0.02 -5.98
CA THR A 364 10.30 0.34 -6.10
C THR A 364 9.63 0.69 -4.77
N ASP A 365 10.00 0.03 -3.67
CA ASP A 365 9.46 0.35 -2.35
C ASP A 365 9.95 1.73 -1.87
N LEU A 366 11.23 2.05 -2.11
CA LEU A 366 11.83 3.34 -1.74
C LEU A 366 11.28 4.48 -2.60
N ILE A 367 11.28 4.30 -3.92
CA ILE A 367 10.83 5.31 -4.89
C ILE A 367 9.32 5.51 -4.76
N GLY A 368 8.54 4.44 -4.61
CA GLY A 368 7.10 4.54 -4.37
C GLY A 368 6.78 5.29 -3.09
N SER A 369 7.52 5.03 -2.01
CA SER A 369 7.36 5.80 -0.76
C SER A 369 7.74 7.27 -0.90
N LEU A 370 8.80 7.58 -1.65
CA LEU A 370 9.20 8.95 -1.96
C LEU A 370 8.12 9.68 -2.78
N SER A 371 7.54 8.99 -3.76
CA SER A 371 6.47 9.52 -4.60
C SER A 371 5.19 9.76 -3.81
N ASP A 372 4.80 8.83 -2.95
CA ASP A 372 3.61 8.95 -2.11
C ASP A 372 3.72 10.11 -1.11
N LEU A 373 4.87 10.26 -0.44
CA LEU A 373 5.16 11.42 0.42
C LEU A 373 5.11 12.74 -0.35
N THR A 374 5.51 12.73 -1.62
CA THR A 374 5.49 13.92 -2.49
C THR A 374 4.07 14.28 -2.91
N SER A 375 3.26 13.32 -3.38
CA SER A 375 1.86 13.57 -3.70
C SER A 375 1.05 13.95 -2.47
N GLY A 376 1.36 13.33 -1.33
CA GLY A 376 0.62 13.43 -0.08
C GLY A 376 -0.75 12.76 -0.14
N SER A 377 -1.39 12.66 1.03
CA SER A 377 -2.67 11.97 1.22
C SER A 377 -3.91 12.73 0.76
N GLY A 378 -3.74 13.94 0.20
CA GLY A 378 -4.83 14.82 -0.24
C GLY A 378 -4.77 15.12 -1.73
N ASP A 379 -5.89 15.59 -2.29
CA ASP A 379 -5.99 15.96 -3.71
C ASP A 379 -5.28 17.29 -4.00
N LYS A 380 -3.94 17.27 -3.98
CA LYS A 380 -3.10 18.40 -4.40
C LYS A 380 -3.04 18.55 -5.93
N GLY A 381 -3.74 17.69 -6.66
CA GLY A 381 -3.70 17.62 -8.12
C GLY A 381 -2.35 17.18 -8.67
N THR A 382 -1.47 16.57 -7.86
CA THR A 382 -0.13 16.12 -8.27
C THR A 382 0.07 14.60 -8.22
N PRO A 383 -0.73 13.80 -8.97
CA PRO A 383 -0.64 12.34 -8.94
C PRO A 383 0.49 11.78 -9.80
N ILE A 384 1.25 12.63 -10.50
CA ILE A 384 2.44 12.25 -11.27
C ILE A 384 3.65 12.90 -10.62
N ILE A 385 4.68 12.11 -10.35
CA ILE A 385 5.93 12.58 -9.75
C ILE A 385 7.06 12.41 -10.75
N PHE A 386 7.87 13.44 -10.91
CA PHE A 386 9.10 13.39 -11.69
C PHE A 386 10.31 13.50 -10.77
N ILE A 387 11.19 12.51 -10.83
CA ILE A 387 12.37 12.38 -9.97
C ILE A 387 13.61 12.43 -10.85
N GLN A 388 14.50 13.38 -10.56
CA GLN A 388 15.76 13.52 -11.26
C GLN A 388 16.94 13.16 -10.39
N GLY A 389 17.87 12.43 -10.99
CA GLY A 389 19.14 12.09 -10.37
C GLY A 389 19.04 11.23 -9.12
N TYR A 390 18.08 10.32 -9.12
CA TYR A 390 17.96 9.31 -8.07
C TYR A 390 19.15 8.33 -8.06
N PHE A 391 19.64 7.97 -9.25
CA PHE A 391 20.74 7.00 -9.42
C PHE A 391 22.12 7.65 -9.54
N ASP A 392 22.22 8.96 -9.32
CA ASP A 392 23.51 9.63 -9.37
C ASP A 392 24.31 9.32 -8.11
N ASN A 393 25.63 9.25 -8.26
CA ASN A 393 26.54 8.99 -7.16
C ASN A 393 27.39 10.24 -6.89
N TYR A 394 28.20 10.17 -5.83
CA TYR A 394 29.06 11.29 -5.41
C TYR A 394 30.07 11.75 -6.49
N THR A 395 30.32 10.94 -7.52
CA THR A 395 31.28 11.25 -8.59
C THR A 395 30.66 11.97 -9.79
N LYS A 396 29.34 12.16 -9.83
CA LYS A 396 28.59 12.69 -10.99
C LYS A 396 27.99 14.07 -10.78
#